data_AF-A0A553E7U7-F1
#
_entry.id   AF-A0A553E7U7-F1
#
_cell.length_a   1.000
_cell.length_b   1.000
_cell.length_c   1.000
_cell.angle_alpha   90.00
_cell.angle_beta   90.00
_cell.angle_gamma   90.00
#
_symmetry.space_group_name_H-M   'P 1'
#
loop_
_entity.id
_entity.type
_entity.pdbx_description
1 polymer ?
#
loop_
_entity_poly.entity_id
_entity_poly.type
_entity_poly.pdbx_seq_one_letter_code
_entity_poly.pdbx_strand_id
1 'polypeptide(L)'
;MFKSLFFFFLLFLSMQSFSQNLIYKSNGTILNSENQKITPNQVRELVKDNEKLLAEYNAGRTKKTIGNILLISGFGLLVGDLIHGATSSGLTSTPVGGGYYSIQSERTYPTALTYVGLAALLIAIPVKIGFAKKIKNVVSDYNKGLKVGSTTFKIQKTEFLTNQNGLGIRLTLN
;
A
#
# COMPACT_ATOMS: atom_id res chain seq x y z
N MET A 1 39.92 38.32 -9.79
CA MET A 1 39.83 36.90 -9.38
C MET A 1 38.53 36.52 -8.67
N PHE A 2 37.98 37.35 -7.76
CA PHE A 2 36.75 37.02 -7.01
C PHE A 2 35.50 36.70 -7.86
N LYS A 3 35.30 37.38 -9.01
CA LYS A 3 34.14 37.13 -9.90
C LYS A 3 34.13 35.72 -10.51
N SER A 4 35.28 35.20 -10.98
CA SER A 4 35.37 33.83 -11.50
C SER A 4 35.18 32.77 -10.43
N LEU A 5 35.67 33.02 -9.21
CA LEU A 5 35.52 32.09 -8.10
C LEU A 5 34.05 31.99 -7.63
N PHE A 6 33.35 33.12 -7.62
CA PHE A 6 31.91 33.18 -7.34
C PHE A 6 31.07 32.41 -8.37
N PHE A 7 31.43 32.49 -9.64
CA PHE A 7 30.75 31.74 -10.71
C PHE A 7 30.94 30.23 -10.58
N PHE A 8 32.15 29.79 -10.22
CA PHE A 8 32.43 28.38 -9.95
C PHE A 8 31.65 27.86 -8.73
N PHE A 9 31.52 28.66 -7.67
CA PHE A 9 30.73 28.30 -6.49
C PHE A 9 29.23 28.15 -6.81
N LEU A 10 28.68 29.04 -7.64
CA LEU A 10 27.30 28.96 -8.12
C LEU A 10 27.02 27.69 -8.95
N LEU A 11 28.01 27.25 -9.74
CA LEU A 11 27.93 26.02 -10.52
C LEU A 11 27.87 24.76 -9.63
N PHE A 12 28.56 24.75 -8.49
CA PHE A 12 28.49 23.62 -7.55
C PHE A 12 27.16 23.57 -6.79
N LEU A 13 26.50 24.71 -6.57
CA LEU A 13 25.19 24.74 -5.90
C LEU A 13 24.07 24.14 -6.77
N SER A 14 24.21 24.12 -8.10
CA SER A 14 23.17 23.59 -9.00
C SER A 14 23.16 22.06 -9.12
N MET A 15 24.16 21.36 -8.56
CA MET A 15 24.28 19.89 -8.65
C MET A 15 23.61 19.11 -7.51
N GLN A 16 22.66 19.70 -6.79
CA GLN A 16 21.91 18.99 -5.75
C GLN A 16 20.91 18.01 -6.40
N SER A 17 21.31 16.74 -6.56
CA SER A 17 20.42 15.67 -7.03
C SER A 17 19.65 15.07 -5.85
N PHE A 18 18.35 15.33 -5.77
CA PHE A 18 17.48 14.76 -4.74
C PHE A 18 17.02 13.35 -5.14
N SER A 19 17.51 12.33 -4.44
CA SER A 19 16.98 10.96 -4.52
C SER A 19 16.09 10.69 -3.31
N GLN A 20 14.78 10.53 -3.52
CA GLN A 20 13.80 10.35 -2.44
C GLN A 20 13.63 8.86 -2.11
N ASN A 21 14.08 8.44 -0.93
CA ASN A 21 13.81 7.10 -0.41
C ASN A 21 12.44 7.04 0.27
N LEU A 22 11.73 5.93 0.08
CA LEU A 22 10.45 5.65 0.72
C LEU A 22 10.63 4.75 1.95
N ILE A 23 9.88 5.03 3.01
CA ILE A 23 9.92 4.24 4.24
C ILE A 23 8.58 3.58 4.46
N TYR A 24 8.57 2.25 4.56
CA TYR A 24 7.37 1.49 4.89
C TYR A 24 7.11 1.51 6.41
N LYS A 25 5.91 1.91 6.81
CA LYS A 25 5.35 1.80 8.16
C LYS A 25 4.20 0.78 8.18
N SER A 26 3.63 0.54 9.36
CA SER A 26 2.52 -0.39 9.53
C SER A 26 1.27 -0.03 8.71
N ASN A 27 0.45 -1.05 8.43
CA ASN A 27 -0.86 -0.93 7.75
C ASN A 27 -0.80 -0.30 6.33
N GLY A 28 0.33 -0.47 5.64
CA GLY A 28 0.59 0.09 4.31
C GLY A 28 0.67 1.62 4.30
N THR A 29 1.11 2.20 5.42
CA THR A 29 1.50 3.60 5.48
C THR A 29 2.90 3.74 4.89
N ILE A 30 3.09 4.71 4.00
CA ILE A 30 4.38 5.01 3.39
C ILE A 30 4.75 6.42 3.80
N LEU A 31 6.00 6.62 4.20
CA LEU A 31 6.58 7.92 4.51
C LEU A 31 7.62 8.29 3.45
N ASN A 32 7.80 9.59 3.24
CA ASN A 32 8.94 10.12 2.51
C ASN A 32 10.21 10.12 3.38
N SER A 33 11.32 10.59 2.82
CA SER A 33 12.61 10.71 3.52
C SER A 33 12.57 11.71 4.70
N GLU A 34 11.58 12.61 4.72
CA GLU A 34 11.33 13.58 5.81
C GLU A 34 10.38 13.03 6.88
N ASN A 35 10.08 11.73 6.87
CA ASN A 35 9.11 11.05 7.76
C ASN A 35 7.66 11.56 7.65
N GLN A 36 7.33 12.31 6.61
CA GLN A 36 5.97 12.76 6.33
C GLN A 36 5.20 11.67 5.59
N LYS A 37 3.93 11.50 5.97
CA LYS A 37 3.04 10.53 5.35
C LYS A 37 2.68 10.98 3.94
N ILE A 38 2.97 10.14 2.96
CA ILE A 38 2.57 10.38 1.58
C ILE A 38 1.22 9.73 1.26
N THR A 39 0.43 10.44 0.45
CA THR A 39 -0.90 10.01 0.03
C THR A 39 -0.82 8.87 -1.00
N PRO A 40 -1.88 8.07 -1.15
CA PRO A 40 -1.86 6.99 -2.12
C PRO A 40 -1.63 7.44 -3.56
N ASN A 41 -2.10 8.64 -3.92
CA ASN A 41 -1.94 9.21 -5.25
C ASN A 41 -0.49 9.65 -5.50
N GLN A 42 0.14 10.28 -4.50
CA GLN A 42 1.57 10.60 -4.56
C GLN A 42 2.42 9.34 -4.75
N VAL A 43 2.10 8.25 -4.07
CA VAL A 43 2.82 6.97 -4.27
C VAL A 43 2.66 6.46 -5.70
N ARG A 44 1.46 6.54 -6.30
CA ARG A 44 1.25 6.13 -7.70
C ARG A 44 2.05 6.97 -8.66
N GLU A 45 2.11 8.27 -8.41
CA GLU A 45 2.92 9.20 -9.21
C GLU A 45 4.41 8.84 -9.13
N LEU A 46 4.92 8.52 -7.94
CA LEU A 46 6.32 8.13 -7.74
C LEU A 46 6.69 6.81 -8.43
N VAL A 47 5.75 5.87 -8.57
CA VAL A 47 6.01 4.56 -9.21
C VAL A 47 5.47 4.46 -10.63
N LYS A 48 4.99 5.55 -11.22
CA LYS A 48 4.30 5.55 -12.53
C LYS A 48 5.18 5.04 -13.66
N ASP A 49 6.49 5.32 -13.59
CA ASP A 49 7.47 4.97 -14.62
C ASP A 49 7.82 3.47 -14.59
N ASN A 50 7.35 2.73 -13.57
CA ASN A 50 7.54 1.30 -13.43
C ASN A 50 6.18 0.60 -13.36
N GLU A 51 5.71 0.11 -14.51
CA GLU A 51 4.42 -0.56 -14.66
C GLU A 51 4.24 -1.72 -13.66
N LYS A 52 5.30 -2.49 -13.41
CA LYS A 52 5.28 -3.60 -12.45
C LYS A 52 5.03 -3.10 -11.02
N LEU A 53 5.72 -2.04 -10.59
CA LEU A 53 5.52 -1.46 -9.26
C LEU A 53 4.13 -0.82 -9.13
N LEU A 54 3.65 -0.15 -10.18
CA LEU A 54 2.31 0.43 -10.22
C LEU A 54 1.22 -0.64 -10.10
N ALA A 55 1.33 -1.72 -10.88
CA ALA A 55 0.40 -2.85 -10.85
C ALA A 55 0.41 -3.55 -9.48
N GLU A 56 1.60 -3.80 -8.91
CA GLU A 56 1.71 -4.43 -7.60
C GLU A 56 1.17 -3.55 -6.47
N TYR A 57 1.39 -2.24 -6.56
CA TYR A 57 0.83 -1.27 -5.62
C TYR A 57 -0.70 -1.23 -5.69
N ASN A 58 -1.26 -1.16 -6.90
CA ASN A 58 -2.71 -1.18 -7.10
C ASN A 58 -3.32 -2.49 -6.62
N ALA A 59 -2.71 -3.65 -6.93
CA ALA A 59 -3.14 -4.94 -6.41
C ALA A 59 -3.11 -5.01 -4.87
N GLY A 60 -2.09 -4.42 -4.26
CA GLY A 60 -2.03 -4.24 -2.81
C GLY A 60 -3.22 -3.41 -2.30
N ARG A 61 -3.47 -2.24 -2.89
CA ARG A 61 -4.58 -1.36 -2.51
C ARG A 61 -5.94 -2.03 -2.65
N THR A 62 -6.16 -2.79 -3.72
CA THR A 62 -7.38 -3.59 -3.91
C THR A 62 -7.56 -4.61 -2.80
N LYS A 63 -6.50 -5.34 -2.40
CA LYS A 63 -6.55 -6.26 -1.25
C LYS A 63 -6.87 -5.54 0.06
N LYS A 64 -6.40 -4.29 0.26
CA LYS A 64 -6.78 -3.49 1.43
C LYS A 64 -8.29 -3.23 1.45
N THR A 65 -8.84 -2.83 0.32
CA THR A 65 -10.28 -2.55 0.17
C THR A 65 -11.11 -3.80 0.42
N ILE A 66 -10.78 -4.91 -0.26
CA ILE A 66 -11.48 -6.19 -0.09
C ILE A 66 -11.38 -6.67 1.38
N GLY A 67 -10.18 -6.61 1.98
CA GLY A 67 -10.00 -7.00 3.37
C GLY A 67 -10.79 -6.14 4.35
N ASN A 68 -10.94 -4.84 4.10
CA ASN A 68 -11.79 -3.97 4.91
C ASN A 68 -13.28 -4.28 4.71
N ILE A 69 -13.73 -4.53 3.48
CA ILE A 69 -15.10 -4.94 3.19
C ILE A 69 -15.43 -6.25 3.92
N LEU A 70 -14.55 -7.26 3.85
CA LEU A 70 -14.73 -8.54 4.54
C LEU A 70 -14.79 -8.39 6.06
N LEU A 71 -13.97 -7.52 6.66
CA LEU A 71 -14.05 -7.27 8.10
C LEU A 71 -15.36 -6.58 8.48
N ILE A 72 -15.70 -5.48 7.80
CA ILE A 72 -16.89 -4.69 8.13
C ILE A 72 -18.15 -5.51 7.90
N SER A 73 -18.24 -6.20 6.77
CA SER A 73 -19.37 -7.11 6.48
C SER A 73 -19.41 -8.28 7.45
N GLY A 74 -18.26 -8.92 7.75
CA GLY A 74 -18.20 -10.03 8.70
C GLY A 74 -18.75 -9.66 10.08
N PHE A 75 -18.30 -8.53 10.64
CA PHE A 75 -18.86 -8.02 11.89
C PHE A 75 -20.32 -7.57 11.76
N GLY A 76 -20.68 -6.91 10.66
CA GLY A 76 -22.06 -6.46 10.41
C GLY A 76 -23.06 -7.62 10.37
N LEU A 77 -22.69 -8.73 9.74
CA LEU A 77 -23.51 -9.94 9.68
C LEU A 77 -23.67 -10.59 11.07
N LEU A 78 -22.60 -10.65 11.86
CA LEU A 78 -22.66 -11.20 13.22
C LEU A 78 -23.54 -10.35 14.15
N VAL A 79 -23.40 -9.03 14.10
CA VAL A 79 -24.23 -8.11 14.89
C VAL A 79 -25.68 -8.16 14.42
N GLY A 80 -25.91 -8.20 13.11
CA GLY A 80 -27.25 -8.33 12.54
C GLY A 80 -27.95 -9.62 12.99
N ASP A 81 -27.23 -10.75 12.97
CA ASP A 81 -27.77 -12.03 13.43
C ASP A 81 -28.06 -12.03 14.93
N LEU A 82 -27.19 -11.42 15.73
CA LEU A 82 -27.42 -11.28 17.17
C LEU A 82 -28.67 -10.45 17.48
N ILE A 83 -28.87 -9.33 16.77
CA ILE A 83 -30.08 -8.51 16.90
C ILE A 83 -31.31 -9.31 16.47
N HIS A 84 -31.23 -10.04 15.36
CA HIS A 84 -32.32 -10.91 14.89
C HIS A 84 -32.69 -11.97 15.93
N GLY A 85 -31.70 -12.65 16.53
CA GLY A 85 -31.93 -13.61 17.61
C GLY A 85 -32.53 -12.99 18.87
N ALA A 86 -32.18 -11.73 19.18
CA ALA A 86 -32.70 -11.00 20.33
C ALA A 86 -34.12 -10.44 20.13
N THR A 87 -34.49 -10.05 18.90
CA THR A 87 -35.80 -9.44 18.59
C THR A 87 -36.84 -10.43 18.09
N SER A 88 -36.45 -11.64 17.71
CA SER A 88 -37.38 -12.69 17.28
C SER A 88 -38.16 -13.26 18.46
N SER A 89 -39.39 -12.79 18.67
CA SER A 89 -40.36 -13.39 19.59
C SER A 89 -40.84 -14.72 19.02
N GLY A 90 -40.29 -15.82 19.51
CA GLY A 90 -40.44 -17.17 18.94
C GLY A 90 -41.77 -17.87 19.19
N LEU A 91 -42.90 -17.23 18.89
CA LEU A 91 -44.22 -17.85 18.93
C LEU A 91 -45.08 -17.34 17.78
N THR A 92 -45.15 -18.11 16.69
CA THR A 92 -46.09 -17.90 15.59
C THR A 92 -47.25 -18.88 15.73
N SER A 93 -48.44 -18.34 15.99
CA SER A 93 -49.68 -19.11 16.09
C SER A 93 -50.33 -19.18 14.71
N THR A 94 -50.20 -20.31 14.02
CA THR A 94 -50.87 -20.54 12.73
C THR A 94 -52.20 -21.28 12.95
N PRO A 95 -53.34 -20.75 12.46
CA PRO A 95 -54.62 -21.46 12.56
C PRO A 95 -54.59 -22.69 11.65
N VAL A 96 -54.80 -23.87 12.25
CA VAL A 96 -55.01 -25.13 11.53
C VAL A 96 -56.48 -25.44 11.76
N GLY A 97 -57.32 -25.26 10.72
CA GLY A 97 -58.78 -25.10 10.84
C GLY A 97 -59.50 -26.01 11.85
N GLY A 98 -60.64 -25.53 12.37
CA GLY A 98 -61.43 -26.22 13.41
C GLY A 98 -61.25 -25.70 14.84
N GLY A 99 -60.65 -24.51 15.02
CA GLY A 99 -60.41 -23.90 16.34
C GLY A 99 -59.09 -24.30 17.00
N TYR A 100 -58.23 -25.03 16.28
CA TYR A 100 -56.91 -25.43 16.74
C TYR A 100 -55.83 -24.48 16.21
N TYR A 101 -54.83 -24.18 17.05
CA TYR A 101 -53.67 -23.38 16.70
C TYR A 101 -52.42 -24.26 16.78
N SER A 102 -51.62 -24.33 15.72
CA SER A 102 -50.27 -24.89 15.81
C SER A 102 -49.33 -23.82 16.33
N ILE A 103 -48.64 -24.12 17.42
CA ILE A 103 -47.56 -23.30 17.96
C ILE A 103 -46.27 -23.76 17.30
N GLN A 104 -45.73 -22.95 16.39
CA GLN A 104 -44.45 -23.23 15.76
C GLN A 104 -43.39 -22.31 16.37
N SER A 105 -42.37 -22.91 16.99
CA SER A 105 -41.20 -22.15 17.44
C SER A 105 -40.23 -22.06 16.27
N GLU A 106 -40.40 -21.05 15.41
CA GLU A 106 -39.43 -20.73 14.36
C GLU A 106 -38.26 -19.94 14.96
N ARG A 107 -37.49 -20.58 15.87
CA ARG A 107 -36.21 -20.03 16.31
C ARG A 107 -35.07 -20.74 15.60
N THR A 108 -34.66 -20.20 14.45
CA THR A 108 -33.41 -20.61 13.80
C THR A 108 -32.33 -19.60 14.16
N TYR A 109 -31.64 -19.82 15.28
CA TYR A 109 -30.46 -19.04 15.69
C TYR A 109 -29.38 -20.01 16.22
N PRO A 110 -28.10 -19.87 15.83
CA PRO A 110 -27.55 -18.91 14.88
C PRO A 110 -28.02 -19.16 13.43
N THR A 111 -28.13 -18.10 12.63
CA THR A 111 -28.52 -18.23 11.21
C THR A 111 -27.30 -18.43 10.32
N ALA A 112 -27.54 -18.65 9.02
CA ALA A 112 -26.51 -18.64 7.98
C ALA A 112 -25.64 -17.36 8.02
N LEU A 113 -26.17 -16.23 8.50
CA LEU A 113 -25.44 -14.96 8.59
C LEU A 113 -24.24 -15.05 9.55
N THR A 114 -24.36 -15.78 10.66
CA THR A 114 -23.24 -15.98 11.60
C THR A 114 -22.11 -16.77 10.96
N TYR A 115 -22.42 -17.84 10.24
CA TYR A 115 -21.41 -18.66 9.57
C TYR A 115 -20.70 -17.90 8.44
N VAL A 116 -21.47 -17.18 7.62
CA VAL A 116 -20.90 -16.32 6.55
C VAL A 116 -20.07 -15.19 7.15
N GLY A 117 -20.54 -14.58 8.24
CA GLY A 117 -19.82 -13.54 8.97
C GLY A 117 -18.47 -14.02 9.49
N LEU A 118 -18.44 -15.18 10.16
CA LEU A 118 -17.20 -15.80 10.64
C LEU A 118 -16.25 -16.16 9.49
N ALA A 119 -16.77 -16.76 8.41
CA ALA A 119 -15.96 -17.09 7.23
C ALA A 119 -15.32 -15.84 6.61
N ALA A 120 -16.07 -14.74 6.49
CA ALA A 120 -15.57 -13.47 5.98
C ALA A 120 -14.43 -12.91 6.85
N LEU A 121 -14.57 -12.96 8.18
CA LEU A 121 -13.51 -12.52 9.11
C LEU A 121 -12.24 -13.36 8.97
N LEU A 122 -12.37 -14.69 8.89
CA LEU A 122 -11.24 -15.60 8.71
C LEU A 122 -10.50 -15.34 7.40
N ILE A 123 -11.22 -15.10 6.31
CA ILE A 123 -10.62 -14.78 5.00
C ILE A 123 -9.98 -13.38 5.01
N ALA A 124 -10.48 -12.44 5.79
CA ALA A 124 -9.96 -11.08 5.83
C ALA A 124 -8.51 -10.99 6.37
N ILE A 125 -8.12 -11.88 7.28
CA ILE A 125 -6.78 -11.90 7.89
C ILE A 125 -5.68 -12.12 6.83
N PRO A 126 -5.66 -13.25 6.07
CA PRO A 126 -4.63 -13.47 5.06
C PRO A 126 -4.69 -12.41 3.94
N VAL A 127 -5.87 -11.88 3.61
CA VAL A 127 -6.01 -10.78 2.63
C VAL A 127 -5.29 -9.52 3.11
N LYS A 128 -5.45 -9.13 4.38
CA LYS A 128 -4.76 -7.96 4.97
C LYS A 128 -3.26 -8.16 5.09
N ILE A 129 -2.80 -9.35 5.48
CA ILE A 129 -1.37 -9.69 5.50
C ILE A 129 -0.78 -9.57 4.10
N GLY A 130 -1.49 -10.10 3.10
CA GLY A 130 -1.09 -10.01 1.69
C GLY A 130 -0.99 -8.56 1.18
N PHE A 131 -1.92 -7.71 1.58
CA PHE A 131 -1.84 -6.26 1.31
C PHE A 131 -0.56 -5.65 1.89
N ALA A 132 -0.30 -5.84 3.19
CA ALA A 132 0.86 -5.26 3.86
C ALA A 132 2.18 -5.70 3.20
N LYS A 133 2.27 -6.99 2.85
CA LYS A 133 3.43 -7.55 2.14
C LYS A 133 3.65 -6.89 0.77
N LYS A 134 2.59 -6.70 -0.03
CA LYS A 134 2.68 -6.04 -1.34
C LYS A 134 3.17 -4.61 -1.24
N ILE A 135 2.62 -3.82 -0.30
CA ILE A 135 3.06 -2.43 -0.13
C ILE A 135 4.52 -2.36 0.33
N LYS A 136 4.94 -3.25 1.24
CA LYS A 136 6.34 -3.34 1.68
C LYS A 136 7.27 -3.69 0.52
N ASN A 137 6.88 -4.63 -0.35
CA ASN A 137 7.65 -5.02 -1.52
C ASN A 137 7.82 -3.85 -2.50
N VAL A 138 6.73 -3.13 -2.80
CA VAL A 138 6.77 -1.96 -3.68
C VAL A 138 7.76 -0.91 -3.16
N VAL A 139 7.70 -0.58 -1.87
CA VAL A 139 8.64 0.36 -1.25
C VAL A 139 10.08 -0.16 -1.34
N SER A 140 10.29 -1.44 -1.04
CA SER A 140 11.62 -2.04 -1.11
C SER A 140 12.19 -2.01 -2.53
N ASP A 141 11.39 -2.34 -3.53
CA ASP A 141 11.85 -2.48 -4.92
C ASP A 141 12.01 -1.12 -5.60
N TYR A 142 11.16 -0.14 -5.25
CA TYR A 142 11.37 1.26 -5.59
C TYR A 142 12.73 1.76 -5.07
N ASN A 143 13.01 1.57 -3.77
CA ASN A 143 14.28 1.98 -3.18
C ASN A 143 15.49 1.24 -3.77
N LYS A 144 15.33 -0.02 -4.18
CA LYS A 144 16.40 -0.75 -4.90
C LYS A 144 16.63 -0.13 -6.28
N GLY A 145 15.58 0.23 -7.00
CA GLY A 145 15.68 0.91 -8.30
C GLY A 145 16.49 2.20 -8.23
N LEU A 146 16.29 3.00 -7.17
CA LEU A 146 17.09 4.20 -6.91
C LEU A 146 18.58 3.91 -6.71
N LYS A 147 18.92 2.77 -6.09
CA LYS A 147 20.31 2.33 -5.88
C LYS A 147 20.95 1.80 -7.15
N VAL A 148 20.20 1.13 -8.03
CA VAL A 148 20.73 0.61 -9.32
C VAL A 148 21.07 1.76 -10.26
N GLY A 149 20.30 2.85 -10.26
CA GLY A 149 20.64 4.07 -11.00
C GLY A 149 21.98 4.69 -10.58
N SER A 150 22.39 4.51 -9.31
CA SER A 150 23.67 5.01 -8.79
C SER A 150 24.88 4.13 -9.15
N THR A 151 24.67 2.89 -9.60
CA THR A 151 25.77 1.93 -9.88
C THR A 151 26.26 1.91 -11.34
N THR A 152 25.60 2.65 -12.24
CA THR A 152 25.91 2.58 -13.69
C THR A 152 27.08 3.49 -14.10
N PHE A 153 27.43 4.51 -13.30
CA PHE A 153 28.62 5.35 -13.55
C PHE A 153 29.83 4.82 -12.76
N LYS A 154 30.44 3.72 -13.20
CA LYS A 154 31.81 3.36 -12.76
C LYS A 154 32.82 4.17 -13.56
N ILE A 155 33.19 5.34 -13.03
CA ILE A 155 34.32 6.11 -13.57
C ILE A 155 35.59 5.32 -13.26
N GLN A 156 36.18 4.65 -14.25
CA GLN A 156 37.42 3.88 -14.07
C GLN A 156 38.63 4.81 -13.92
N LYS A 157 38.63 5.93 -14.64
CA LYS A 157 39.76 6.87 -14.65
C LYS A 157 39.28 8.30 -14.89
N THR A 158 39.67 9.19 -14.00
CA THR A 158 39.57 10.64 -14.17
C THR A 158 40.98 11.19 -14.31
N GLU A 159 41.31 11.74 -15.47
CA GLU A 159 42.61 12.35 -15.73
C GLU A 159 42.43 13.86 -15.90
N PHE A 160 43.26 14.63 -15.20
CA PHE A 160 43.36 16.06 -15.42
C PHE A 160 44.41 16.31 -16.51
N LEU A 161 43.99 16.88 -17.63
CA LEU A 161 44.84 17.16 -18.78
C LEU A 161 45.11 18.66 -18.86
N THR A 162 46.38 19.02 -19.00
CA THR A 162 46.81 20.41 -19.24
C THR A 162 47.68 20.42 -20.48
N ASN A 163 47.38 21.31 -21.44
CA ASN A 163 48.22 21.56 -22.60
C ASN A 163 48.30 23.07 -22.87
N GLN A 164 49.08 23.48 -23.88
CA GLN A 164 49.24 24.89 -24.23
C GLN A 164 47.94 25.59 -24.65
N ASN A 165 46.91 24.82 -25.02
CA ASN A 165 45.61 25.32 -25.49
C ASN A 165 44.52 25.29 -24.40
N GLY A 166 44.81 24.78 -23.19
CA GLY A 166 43.89 24.83 -22.07
C GLY A 166 43.97 23.66 -21.08
N LEU A 167 43.01 23.69 -20.14
CA LEU A 167 42.80 22.66 -19.13
C LEU A 167 41.55 21.86 -19.48
N GLY A 168 41.60 20.54 -19.34
CA GLY A 168 40.49 19.64 -19.60
C GLY A 168 40.43 18.49 -18.61
N ILE A 169 39.24 17.93 -18.43
CA ILE A 169 39.03 16.73 -17.61
C ILE A 169 38.62 15.61 -18.57
N ARG A 170 39.37 14.52 -18.58
CA ARG A 170 39.04 13.32 -19.34
C ARG A 170 38.44 12.28 -18.40
N LEU A 171 37.20 11.91 -18.69
CA LEU A 171 36.49 10.82 -18.04
C LEU A 171 36.55 9.61 -18.97
N THR A 172 37.15 8.51 -18.49
CA THR A 172 37.10 7.23 -19.20
C THR A 172 36.01 6.38 -18.56
N LEU A 173 34.95 6.12 -19.33
CA LEU A 173 33.81 5.28 -18.97
C LEU A 173 34.04 3.87 -19.53
N ASN A 174 33.33 2.87 -18.98
CA ASN A 174 33.33 1.49 -19.43
C ASN A 174 32.03 1.15 -20.17
#